data_AF-X0X0R3-F1
#
_entry.id   AF-X0X0R3-F1
#
_cell.length_a   1.000
_cell.length_b   1.000
_cell.length_c   1.000
_cell.angle_alpha   90.00
_cell.angle_beta   90.00
_cell.angle_gamma   90.00
#
_symmetry.space_group_name_H-M   'P 1'
#
loop_
_entity.id
_entity.type
_entity.pdbx_description
1 polymer ?
#
loop_
_entity_poly.entity_id
_entity_poly.type
_entity_poly.pdbx_seq_one_letter_code
_entity_poly.pdbx_strand_id
1 'polypeptide(L)'
;RGDGFVDSERFGYITASYELAKGYSDTLLSIGCWNYIAKEDREDASYYKVVISSSDSMAKFLQEVVESCDKRYKKILTFCNRSKNRLNDRDVMPLNIIKQTYSLLKNLRIADGYFVNSIKKKQNAHVKKVNHYLNLIEKHLNNISLDMHSQILRRKLNITLKELSSAYGCCTASIRNLEKRNDPKYLKILKKRAQNKLQRCKQLLLDLKKFTTSDLRLVTVKSIKKIPNKDIKWVYDVTVEPNHTFISE
;
A
#
# COMPACT_ATOMS: atom_id res chain seq x y z
N ARG A 1 17.54 15.76 -23.29
CA ARG A 1 17.26 16.59 -24.50
C ARG A 1 16.86 15.67 -25.67
N GLY A 2 16.28 16.18 -26.77
CA GLY A 2 15.81 15.35 -27.90
C GLY A 2 14.43 14.75 -27.64
N ASP A 3 14.37 13.44 -27.35
CA ASP A 3 13.15 12.62 -27.36
C ASP A 3 12.21 12.78 -26.15
N GLY A 4 12.44 13.80 -25.33
CA GLY A 4 11.57 14.08 -24.18
C GLY A 4 10.25 14.73 -24.61
N PHE A 5 9.15 14.40 -23.95
CA PHE A 5 7.86 15.02 -24.17
C PHE A 5 7.24 15.51 -22.85
N VAL A 6 6.41 16.54 -22.95
CA VAL A 6 5.61 17.07 -21.83
C VAL A 6 4.22 17.43 -22.36
N ASP A 7 3.25 16.58 -22.03
CA ASP A 7 1.82 16.76 -22.31
C ASP A 7 1.12 17.42 -21.11
N SER A 8 -0.17 17.72 -21.25
CA SER A 8 -1.00 18.26 -20.16
C SER A 8 -1.15 17.29 -18.99
N GLU A 9 -1.02 15.98 -19.22
CA GLU A 9 -1.23 14.92 -18.23
C GLU A 9 -0.02 14.03 -17.97
N ARG A 10 1.02 14.06 -18.81
CA ARG A 10 2.12 13.09 -18.80
C ARG A 10 3.42 13.73 -19.27
N PHE A 11 4.54 13.20 -18.83
CA PHE A 11 5.85 13.55 -19.37
C PHE A 11 6.80 12.36 -19.29
N GLY A 12 7.85 12.40 -20.09
CA GLY A 12 8.85 11.32 -20.18
C GLY A 12 9.53 11.31 -21.54
N TYR A 13 9.78 10.12 -22.10
CA TYR A 13 10.44 9.94 -23.40
C TYR A 13 9.50 9.31 -24.43
N ILE A 14 9.72 9.59 -25.71
CA ILE A 14 9.00 8.98 -26.83
C ILE A 14 9.99 8.35 -27.81
N THR A 15 9.68 7.16 -28.31
CA THR A 15 10.52 6.47 -29.30
C THR A 15 9.66 5.61 -30.23
N ALA A 16 10.12 5.37 -31.46
CA ALA A 16 9.48 4.43 -32.39
C ALA A 16 9.86 2.97 -32.11
N SER A 17 10.99 2.71 -31.42
CA SER A 17 11.47 1.36 -31.11
C SER A 17 11.04 0.92 -29.72
N TYR A 18 10.41 -0.26 -29.62
CA TYR A 18 10.05 -0.86 -28.34
C TYR A 18 11.28 -1.24 -27.51
N GLU A 19 12.34 -1.73 -28.14
CA GLU A 19 13.58 -2.13 -27.47
C GLU A 19 14.28 -0.91 -26.84
N LEU A 20 14.29 0.22 -27.55
CA LEU A 20 14.81 1.47 -27.00
C LEU A 20 13.95 1.97 -25.83
N ALA A 21 12.62 1.83 -25.93
CA ALA A 21 11.71 2.17 -24.83
C ALA A 21 11.99 1.30 -23.59
N LYS A 22 12.29 0.00 -23.79
CA LYS A 22 12.69 -0.92 -22.72
C LYS A 22 13.99 -0.46 -22.06
N GLY A 23 15.02 -0.14 -22.85
CA GLY A 23 16.28 0.38 -22.32
C GLY A 23 16.12 1.68 -21.51
N TYR A 24 15.24 2.60 -21.95
CA TYR A 24 14.87 3.77 -21.14
C TYR A 24 14.13 3.40 -19.86
N SER A 25 13.22 2.44 -19.91
CA SER A 25 12.54 1.95 -18.71
C SER A 25 13.53 1.41 -17.69
N ASP A 26 14.46 0.55 -18.12
CA ASP A 26 15.44 -0.10 -17.25
C ASP A 26 16.40 0.90 -16.60
N THR A 27 16.91 1.85 -17.38
CA THR A 27 17.78 2.92 -16.87
C THR A 27 17.06 3.80 -15.87
N LEU A 28 15.80 4.17 -16.13
CA LEU A 28 14.99 4.92 -15.18
C LEU A 28 14.70 4.10 -13.90
N LEU A 29 14.45 2.80 -14.03
CA LEU A 29 14.26 1.92 -12.87
C LEU A 29 15.54 1.79 -12.03
N SER A 30 16.72 1.74 -12.65
CA SER A 30 18.00 1.67 -11.93
C SER A 30 18.28 2.90 -11.06
N ILE A 31 17.78 4.08 -11.47
CA ILE A 31 17.82 5.30 -10.66
C ILE A 31 16.60 5.42 -9.74
N GLY A 32 15.75 4.40 -9.62
CA GLY A 32 14.55 4.43 -8.78
C GLY A 32 13.42 5.33 -9.29
N CYS A 33 13.42 5.65 -10.59
CA CYS A 33 12.34 6.37 -11.25
C CYS A 33 11.35 5.37 -11.87
N TRP A 34 10.22 5.18 -11.20
CA TRP A 34 9.14 4.35 -11.70
C TRP A 34 8.53 4.94 -12.96
N ASN A 35 8.30 4.07 -13.95
CA ASN A 35 7.74 4.45 -15.23
C ASN A 35 6.81 3.35 -15.76
N TYR A 36 6.13 3.62 -16.88
CA TYR A 36 5.44 2.61 -17.67
C TYR A 36 5.54 2.95 -19.15
N ILE A 37 5.53 1.92 -19.99
CA ILE A 37 5.50 2.07 -21.44
C ILE A 37 4.05 2.08 -21.91
N ALA A 38 3.66 3.11 -22.64
CA ALA A 38 2.39 3.21 -23.34
C ALA A 38 2.61 3.18 -24.85
N LYS A 39 1.88 2.31 -25.54
CA LYS A 39 1.84 2.29 -27.00
C LYS A 39 0.84 3.34 -27.50
N GLU A 40 1.24 4.14 -28.48
CA GLU A 40 0.43 5.12 -29.17
C GLU A 40 0.53 4.83 -30.68
N ASP A 41 -0.56 4.34 -31.27
CA ASP A 41 -0.63 4.10 -32.70
C ASP A 41 -1.05 5.40 -33.40
N ARG A 42 -0.22 5.87 -34.34
CA ARG A 42 -0.53 6.96 -35.28
C ARG A 42 -0.79 6.35 -36.65
N GLU A 43 -1.41 7.13 -37.54
CA GLU A 43 -1.87 6.69 -38.86
C GLU A 43 -0.82 5.87 -39.63
N ASP A 44 0.46 6.27 -39.57
CA ASP A 44 1.54 5.61 -40.29
C ASP A 44 2.51 4.78 -39.43
N ALA A 45 2.50 4.92 -38.09
CA ALA A 45 3.48 4.27 -37.23
C ALA A 45 3.05 4.13 -35.76
N SER A 46 3.52 3.06 -35.12
CA SER A 46 3.43 2.87 -33.67
C SER A 46 4.58 3.57 -32.94
N TYR A 47 4.25 4.35 -31.92
CA TYR A 47 5.22 4.96 -31.00
C TYR A 47 5.03 4.43 -29.58
N TYR A 48 6.11 4.46 -28.82
CA TYR A 48 6.18 4.03 -27.43
C TYR A 48 6.57 5.22 -26.56
N LYS A 49 5.67 5.59 -25.64
CA LYS A 49 5.92 6.62 -24.63
C LYS A 49 6.33 5.96 -23.33
N VAL A 50 7.55 6.26 -22.87
CA VAL A 50 8.03 5.91 -21.53
C VAL A 50 7.60 7.03 -20.59
N VAL A 51 6.56 6.78 -19.80
CA VAL A 51 5.91 7.79 -18.95
C VAL A 51 6.35 7.63 -17.51
N ILE A 52 6.81 8.70 -16.89
CA ILE A 52 7.19 8.68 -15.48
C ILE A 52 5.91 8.62 -14.62
N SER A 53 5.93 7.71 -13.65
CA SER A 53 4.80 7.40 -12.78
C SER A 53 5.18 7.62 -11.33
N SER A 54 4.23 8.08 -10.52
CA SER A 54 4.38 8.46 -9.10
C SER A 54 4.90 9.87 -8.87
N SER A 55 4.33 10.57 -7.88
CA SER A 55 4.80 11.89 -7.46
C SER A 55 6.28 11.93 -7.11
N ASP A 56 6.78 10.83 -6.54
CA ASP A 56 8.12 10.77 -5.96
C ASP A 56 9.15 10.52 -7.06
N SER A 57 8.86 9.62 -8.01
CA SER A 57 9.68 9.47 -9.21
C SER A 57 9.65 10.70 -10.10
N MET A 58 8.53 11.43 -10.17
CA MET A 58 8.47 12.71 -10.89
C MET A 58 9.40 13.75 -10.27
N ALA A 59 9.46 13.82 -8.93
CA ALA A 59 10.38 14.71 -8.22
C ALA A 59 11.84 14.28 -8.42
N LYS A 60 12.12 12.98 -8.31
CA LYS A 60 13.46 12.41 -8.51
C LYS A 60 13.97 12.64 -9.92
N PHE A 61 13.12 12.40 -10.93
CA PHE A 61 13.45 12.65 -12.32
C PHE A 61 13.78 14.13 -12.60
N LEU A 62 13.00 15.05 -12.01
CA LEU A 62 13.27 16.49 -12.14
C LEU A 62 14.61 16.88 -11.52
N GLN A 63 15.01 16.23 -10.42
CA GLN A 63 16.25 16.52 -9.71
C GLN A 63 17.49 15.90 -10.38
N GLU A 64 17.38 14.66 -10.86
CA GLU A 64 18.53 13.86 -11.30
C GLU A 64 18.71 13.85 -12.83
N VAL A 65 17.63 14.01 -13.60
CA VAL A 65 17.66 13.81 -15.06
C VAL A 65 17.43 15.11 -15.84
N VAL A 66 16.55 15.99 -15.36
CA VAL A 66 16.21 17.21 -16.08
C VAL A 66 17.18 18.33 -15.73
N GLU A 67 17.99 18.74 -16.70
CA GLU A 67 18.84 19.92 -16.57
C GLU A 67 18.01 21.21 -16.43
N SER A 68 18.45 22.11 -15.56
CA SER A 68 17.78 23.40 -15.31
C SER A 68 17.72 24.32 -16.54
N CYS A 69 18.62 24.13 -17.50
CA CYS A 69 18.65 24.87 -18.77
C CYS A 69 17.70 24.31 -19.83
N ASP A 70 17.01 23.19 -19.59
CA ASP A 70 16.02 22.65 -20.53
C ASP A 70 14.74 23.53 -20.52
N LYS A 71 14.27 23.91 -21.72
CA LYS A 71 13.05 24.71 -21.91
C LYS A 71 11.81 24.08 -21.26
N ARG A 72 11.81 22.75 -21.08
CA ARG A 72 10.72 21.97 -20.49
C ARG A 72 10.73 21.97 -18.97
N TYR A 73 11.84 22.35 -18.32
CA TYR A 73 12.01 22.30 -16.86
C TYR A 73 10.86 22.98 -16.11
N LYS A 74 10.50 24.22 -16.50
CA LYS A 74 9.40 24.97 -15.87
C LYS A 74 8.05 24.26 -15.99
N LYS A 75 7.76 23.65 -17.14
CA LYS A 75 6.51 22.90 -17.36
C LYS A 75 6.47 21.62 -16.53
N ILE A 76 7.59 20.92 -16.40
CA ILE A 76 7.68 19.72 -15.57
C ILE A 76 7.53 20.10 -14.09
N LEU A 77 8.18 21.18 -13.63
CA LEU A 77 8.06 21.66 -12.25
C LEU A 77 6.61 21.98 -11.86
N THR A 78 5.88 22.72 -12.71
CA THR A 78 4.46 23.03 -12.46
C THR A 78 3.60 21.78 -12.47
N PHE A 79 3.89 20.84 -13.38
CA PHE A 79 3.23 19.54 -13.43
C PHE A 79 3.45 18.74 -12.13
N CYS A 80 4.69 18.64 -11.65
CA CYS A 80 5.03 17.95 -10.40
C CYS A 80 4.28 18.56 -9.21
N ASN A 81 4.27 19.88 -9.10
CA ASN A 81 3.57 20.57 -8.00
C ASN A 81 2.06 20.35 -8.02
N ARG A 82 1.44 20.35 -9.21
CA ARG A 82 0.00 20.02 -9.35
C ARG A 82 -0.29 18.56 -9.00
N SER A 83 0.61 17.65 -9.38
CA SER A 83 0.42 16.21 -9.21
C SER A 83 0.63 15.74 -7.76
N LYS A 84 1.47 16.42 -6.97
CA LYS A 84 1.66 16.12 -5.53
C LYS A 84 0.36 16.00 -4.74
N ASN A 85 -0.64 16.82 -5.07
CA ASN A 85 -1.92 16.86 -4.36
C ASN A 85 -2.95 15.85 -4.89
N ARG A 86 -2.66 15.17 -6.01
CA ARG A 86 -3.58 14.22 -6.65
C ARG A 86 -3.13 12.79 -6.37
N LEU A 87 -4.09 11.92 -6.05
CA LEU A 87 -3.87 10.46 -5.92
C LEU A 87 -3.97 9.78 -7.29
N ASN A 88 -3.29 10.34 -8.29
CA ASN A 88 -3.31 9.83 -9.66
C ASN A 88 -2.17 8.83 -9.92
N ASP A 89 -1.31 8.60 -8.92
CA ASP A 89 -0.24 7.64 -9.02
C ASP A 89 -0.82 6.24 -9.17
N ARG A 90 -0.25 5.43 -10.06
CA ARG A 90 -0.65 4.02 -10.26
C ARG A 90 -0.11 3.11 -9.15
N ASP A 91 0.08 3.66 -7.95
CA ASP A 91 0.62 2.94 -6.81
C ASP A 91 -0.52 2.38 -5.96
N VAL A 92 -0.82 1.11 -6.22
CA VAL A 92 -2.04 0.44 -5.75
C VAL A 92 -1.70 -0.74 -4.87
N MET A 93 -2.41 -0.84 -3.77
CA MET A 93 -2.32 -1.93 -2.81
C MET A 93 -3.28 -3.07 -3.23
N PRO A 94 -2.86 -4.35 -3.21
CA PRO A 94 -3.73 -5.46 -3.55
C PRO A 94 -4.90 -5.61 -2.57
N LEU A 95 -6.00 -6.16 -3.09
CA LEU A 95 -7.24 -6.39 -2.36
C LEU A 95 -7.08 -7.15 -1.04
N ASN A 96 -6.14 -8.10 -0.95
CA ASN A 96 -5.91 -8.86 0.28
C ASN A 96 -5.51 -7.95 1.45
N ILE A 97 -4.53 -7.07 1.22
CA ILE A 97 -4.05 -6.12 2.23
C ILE A 97 -5.17 -5.15 2.62
N ILE A 98 -5.94 -4.66 1.64
CA ILE A 98 -7.10 -3.79 1.90
C ILE A 98 -8.13 -4.48 2.80
N LYS A 99 -8.45 -5.75 2.54
CA LYS A 99 -9.37 -6.54 3.37
C LYS A 99 -8.84 -6.71 4.80
N GLN A 100 -7.54 -6.96 4.96
CA GLN A 100 -6.92 -7.10 6.27
C GLN A 100 -6.95 -5.78 7.06
N THR A 101 -6.59 -4.67 6.42
CA THR A 101 -6.70 -3.32 7.01
C THR A 101 -8.13 -3.01 7.42
N TYR A 102 -9.11 -3.27 6.55
CA TYR A 102 -10.52 -3.04 6.85
C TYR A 102 -11.04 -3.93 7.98
N SER A 103 -10.64 -5.21 8.03
CA SER A 103 -10.95 -6.11 9.12
C SER A 103 -10.44 -5.57 10.46
N LEU A 104 -9.22 -5.01 10.47
CA LEU A 104 -8.63 -4.44 11.67
C LEU A 104 -9.34 -3.15 12.11
N LEU A 105 -9.70 -2.26 11.16
CA LEU A 105 -10.54 -1.09 11.43
C LEU A 105 -11.90 -1.49 12.05
N LYS A 106 -12.55 -2.51 11.49
CA LYS A 106 -13.83 -3.03 11.99
C LYS A 106 -13.68 -3.64 13.38
N ASN A 107 -12.61 -4.40 13.60
CA ASN A 107 -12.31 -5.02 14.90
C ASN A 107 -12.10 -3.99 16.01
N LEU A 108 -11.59 -2.80 15.68
CA LEU A 108 -11.39 -1.68 16.61
C LEU A 108 -12.55 -0.67 16.61
N ARG A 109 -13.59 -0.88 15.78
CA ARG A 109 -14.77 0.00 15.64
C ARG A 109 -14.42 1.44 15.22
N ILE A 110 -13.43 1.58 14.35
CA ILE A 110 -12.96 2.85 13.77
C ILE A 110 -13.17 2.92 12.24
N ALA A 111 -13.88 1.94 11.67
CA ALA A 111 -14.16 1.90 10.25
C ALA A 111 -15.22 2.94 9.85
N ASP A 112 -14.92 3.70 8.79
CA ASP A 112 -15.78 4.75 8.20
C ASP A 112 -16.52 4.30 6.93
N GLY A 113 -16.24 3.09 6.45
CA GLY A 113 -16.87 2.51 5.27
C GLY A 113 -16.13 2.75 3.94
N TYR A 114 -15.01 3.47 3.93
CA TYR A 114 -14.29 3.81 2.68
C TYR A 114 -13.96 2.59 1.83
N PHE A 115 -13.41 1.54 2.44
CA PHE A 115 -13.01 0.33 1.72
C PHE A 115 -14.17 -0.59 1.34
N VAL A 116 -15.40 -0.36 1.81
CA VAL A 116 -16.54 -1.26 1.57
C VAL A 116 -16.82 -1.41 0.08
N ASN A 117 -16.85 -0.29 -0.65
CA ASN A 117 -17.12 -0.30 -2.08
C ASN A 117 -15.97 -0.94 -2.87
N SER A 118 -14.72 -0.61 -2.53
CA SER A 118 -13.54 -1.22 -3.16
C SER A 118 -13.52 -2.75 -2.95
N ILE A 119 -13.84 -3.20 -1.73
CA ILE A 119 -13.90 -4.63 -1.41
C ILE A 119 -15.04 -5.32 -2.18
N LYS A 120 -16.23 -4.70 -2.24
CA LYS A 120 -17.39 -5.23 -2.97
C LYS A 120 -17.12 -5.34 -4.47
N LYS A 121 -16.50 -4.31 -5.06
CA LYS A 121 -16.15 -4.26 -6.49
C LYS A 121 -14.85 -5.01 -6.83
N LYS A 122 -14.16 -5.61 -5.86
CA LYS A 122 -12.84 -6.24 -6.01
C LYS A 122 -11.79 -5.30 -6.63
N GLN A 123 -11.85 -4.02 -6.26
CA GLN A 123 -10.95 -2.99 -6.74
C GLN A 123 -9.81 -2.77 -5.75
N ASN A 124 -8.63 -2.46 -6.28
CA ASN A 124 -7.47 -2.03 -5.49
C ASN A 124 -7.68 -0.59 -4.98
N ALA A 125 -6.85 -0.19 -4.03
CA ALA A 125 -6.87 1.15 -3.43
C ALA A 125 -5.45 1.71 -3.39
N HIS A 126 -5.34 3.02 -3.44
CA HIS A 126 -4.04 3.69 -3.45
C HIS A 126 -3.29 3.47 -2.13
N VAL A 127 -1.97 3.22 -2.19
CA VAL A 127 -1.11 2.98 -1.01
C VAL A 127 -1.20 4.11 0.02
N LYS A 128 -1.10 5.39 -0.39
CA LYS A 128 -1.31 6.58 0.44
C LYS A 128 -2.60 6.53 1.29
N LYS A 129 -3.72 6.02 0.73
CA LYS A 129 -4.98 5.87 1.48
C LYS A 129 -4.89 4.73 2.49
N VAL A 130 -4.33 3.58 2.12
CA VAL A 130 -4.09 2.49 3.07
C VAL A 130 -3.20 2.95 4.23
N ASN A 131 -2.12 3.67 3.93
CA ASN A 131 -1.24 4.29 4.91
C ASN A 131 -1.96 5.22 5.88
N HIS A 132 -2.85 6.09 5.36
CA HIS A 132 -3.67 6.95 6.19
C HIS A 132 -4.47 6.15 7.24
N TYR A 133 -5.13 5.05 6.83
CA TYR A 133 -5.88 4.21 7.77
C TYR A 133 -5.00 3.42 8.73
N LEU A 134 -3.83 2.93 8.29
CA LEU A 134 -2.88 2.28 9.19
C LEU A 134 -2.37 3.25 10.27
N ASN A 135 -2.16 4.53 9.93
CA ASN A 135 -1.79 5.55 10.90
C ASN A 135 -2.94 5.89 11.86
N LEU A 136 -4.19 5.89 11.38
CA LEU A 136 -5.37 6.02 12.26
C LEU A 136 -5.46 4.87 13.27
N ILE A 137 -5.23 3.64 12.80
CA ILE A 137 -5.18 2.44 13.65
C ILE A 137 -4.08 2.59 14.70
N GLU A 138 -2.88 2.96 14.28
CA GLU A 138 -1.73 3.12 15.17
C GLU A 138 -2.02 4.16 16.25
N LYS A 139 -2.51 5.34 15.87
CA LYS A 139 -2.90 6.39 16.81
C LYS A 139 -3.96 5.88 17.80
N HIS A 140 -4.95 5.12 17.31
CA HIS A 140 -5.97 4.53 18.19
C HIS A 140 -5.37 3.53 19.18
N LEU A 141 -4.48 2.64 18.73
CA LEU A 141 -3.82 1.64 19.59
C LEU A 141 -2.88 2.29 20.61
N ASN A 142 -2.15 3.34 20.24
CA ASN A 142 -1.27 4.08 21.14
C ASN A 142 -2.05 4.84 22.22
N ASN A 143 -3.29 5.25 21.93
CA ASN A 143 -4.19 5.89 22.89
C ASN A 143 -4.86 4.90 23.87
N ILE A 144 -4.50 3.61 23.84
CA ILE A 144 -5.06 2.58 24.72
C ILE A 144 -4.01 2.21 25.76
N SER A 145 -4.30 2.55 27.02
CA SER A 145 -3.55 2.04 28.19
C SER A 145 -4.38 0.96 28.90
N LEU A 146 -3.70 -0.03 29.49
CA LEU A 146 -4.35 -1.09 30.27
C LEU A 146 -4.85 -0.62 31.62
N ASP A 147 -4.43 0.56 32.06
CA ASP A 147 -4.84 1.19 33.33
C ASP A 147 -6.04 2.13 33.16
N MET A 148 -6.56 2.24 31.94
CA MET A 148 -7.81 2.93 31.68
C MET A 148 -8.97 2.28 32.45
N HIS A 149 -10.00 3.08 32.72
CA HIS A 149 -11.26 2.58 33.28
C HIS A 149 -11.80 1.40 32.46
N SER A 150 -12.25 0.34 33.14
CA SER A 150 -12.63 -0.96 32.57
C SER A 150 -13.59 -0.83 31.38
N GLN A 151 -14.63 -0.01 31.53
CA GLN A 151 -15.62 0.24 30.49
C GLN A 151 -15.03 0.95 29.25
N ILE A 152 -14.09 1.88 29.45
CA ILE A 152 -13.44 2.61 28.38
C ILE A 152 -12.50 1.67 27.62
N LEU A 153 -11.68 0.90 28.34
CA LEU A 153 -10.79 -0.11 27.77
C LEU A 153 -11.56 -1.11 26.91
N ARG A 154 -12.65 -1.66 27.47
CA ARG A 154 -13.52 -2.62 26.78
C ARG A 154 -14.12 -2.03 25.50
N ARG A 155 -14.63 -0.80 25.55
CA ARG A 155 -15.24 -0.12 24.40
C ARG A 155 -14.21 0.21 23.32
N LYS A 156 -13.04 0.75 23.68
CA LYS A 156 -11.97 1.11 22.72
C LYS A 156 -11.40 -0.10 21.98
N LEU A 157 -11.26 -1.23 22.66
CA LEU A 157 -10.83 -2.49 22.04
C LEU A 157 -11.99 -3.30 21.45
N ASN A 158 -13.22 -2.77 21.48
CA ASN A 158 -14.43 -3.46 21.02
C ASN A 158 -14.52 -4.91 21.56
N ILE A 159 -14.30 -5.07 22.86
CA ILE A 159 -14.49 -6.36 23.54
C ILE A 159 -15.95 -6.43 23.94
N THR A 160 -16.67 -7.41 23.40
CA THR A 160 -18.10 -7.52 23.64
C THR A 160 -18.39 -8.08 25.04
N LEU A 161 -19.52 -7.69 25.64
CA LEU A 161 -19.97 -8.30 26.90
C LEU A 161 -20.25 -9.80 26.73
N LYS A 162 -20.63 -10.23 25.53
CA LYS A 162 -20.84 -11.64 25.18
C LYS A 162 -19.55 -12.45 25.28
N GLU A 163 -18.45 -11.93 24.73
CA GLU A 163 -17.14 -12.57 24.86
C GLU A 163 -16.69 -12.72 26.32
N LEU A 164 -16.93 -11.70 27.15
CA LEU A 164 -16.58 -11.74 28.57
C LEU A 164 -17.50 -12.69 29.35
N SER A 165 -18.80 -12.69 29.03
CA SER A 165 -19.79 -13.61 29.59
C SER A 165 -19.42 -15.07 29.33
N SER A 166 -19.01 -15.42 28.10
CA SER A 166 -18.52 -16.77 27.77
C SER A 166 -17.24 -17.14 28.53
N ALA A 167 -16.32 -16.19 28.73
CA ALA A 167 -15.09 -16.44 29.48
C ALA A 167 -15.31 -16.59 30.99
N TYR A 168 -16.38 -15.97 31.52
CA TYR A 168 -16.69 -15.99 32.94
C TYR A 168 -17.69 -17.09 33.33
N GLY A 169 -18.46 -17.60 32.36
CA GLY A 169 -19.51 -18.61 32.61
C GLY A 169 -20.79 -18.03 33.22
N CYS A 170 -21.09 -16.76 33.01
CA CYS A 170 -22.29 -16.12 33.57
C CYS A 170 -23.01 -15.24 32.53
N CYS A 171 -24.24 -14.81 32.82
CA CYS A 171 -25.02 -14.00 31.89
C CYS A 171 -24.43 -12.58 31.71
N THR A 172 -24.76 -11.93 30.58
CA THR A 172 -24.25 -10.59 30.23
C THR A 172 -24.69 -9.51 31.22
N ALA A 173 -25.85 -9.66 31.87
CA ALA A 173 -26.33 -8.76 32.91
C ALA A 173 -25.42 -8.81 34.15
N SER A 174 -25.02 -10.01 34.59
CA SER A 174 -24.07 -10.19 35.70
C SER A 174 -22.72 -9.55 35.39
N ILE A 175 -22.19 -9.73 34.18
CA ILE A 175 -20.94 -9.07 33.76
C ILE A 175 -21.05 -7.55 33.83
N ARG A 176 -22.18 -6.97 33.42
CA ARG A 176 -22.40 -5.52 33.51
C ARG A 176 -22.39 -5.03 34.95
N ASN A 177 -22.95 -5.81 35.88
CA ASN A 177 -22.92 -5.50 37.31
C ASN A 177 -21.51 -5.62 37.89
N LEU A 178 -20.74 -6.64 37.48
CA LEU A 178 -19.33 -6.81 37.85
C LEU A 178 -18.46 -5.66 37.32
N GLU A 179 -18.70 -5.21 36.07
CA GLU A 179 -18.03 -4.05 35.47
C GLU A 179 -18.29 -2.77 36.27
N LYS A 180 -19.52 -2.55 36.74
CA LYS A 180 -19.88 -1.39 37.58
C LYS A 180 -19.23 -1.46 38.97
N ARG A 181 -19.12 -2.65 39.55
CA ARG A 181 -18.53 -2.87 40.89
C ARG A 181 -17.01 -2.94 40.88
N ASN A 182 -16.37 -2.88 39.71
CA ASN A 182 -14.92 -3.06 39.54
C ASN A 182 -14.40 -4.34 40.23
N ASP A 183 -15.12 -5.45 40.04
CA ASP A 183 -14.75 -6.73 40.62
C ASP A 183 -13.32 -7.15 40.18
N PRO A 184 -12.44 -7.56 41.12
CA PRO A 184 -11.04 -7.84 40.81
C PRO A 184 -10.86 -9.02 39.85
N LYS A 185 -11.72 -10.04 39.92
CA LYS A 185 -11.68 -11.21 39.03
C LYS A 185 -12.12 -10.82 37.62
N TYR A 186 -13.15 -9.98 37.49
CA TYR A 186 -13.55 -9.37 36.22
C TYR A 186 -12.41 -8.55 35.60
N LEU A 187 -11.79 -7.65 36.38
CA LEU A 187 -10.70 -6.80 35.90
C LEU A 187 -9.51 -7.62 35.40
N LYS A 188 -9.13 -8.70 36.12
CA LYS A 188 -8.06 -9.61 35.71
C LYS A 188 -8.34 -10.26 34.34
N ILE A 189 -9.56 -10.74 34.12
CA ILE A 189 -9.96 -11.37 32.86
C ILE A 189 -10.00 -10.34 31.73
N LEU A 190 -10.57 -9.16 31.99
CA LEU A 190 -10.60 -8.07 31.02
C LEU A 190 -9.20 -7.63 30.62
N LYS A 191 -8.30 -7.38 31.58
CA LYS A 191 -6.91 -6.96 31.32
C LYS A 191 -6.16 -8.01 30.50
N LYS A 192 -6.24 -9.30 30.87
CA LYS A 192 -5.62 -10.40 30.12
C LYS A 192 -6.11 -10.44 28.67
N ARG A 193 -7.43 -10.32 28.46
CA ARG A 193 -8.01 -10.35 27.12
C ARG A 193 -7.68 -9.10 26.30
N ALA A 194 -7.65 -7.93 26.96
CA ALA A 194 -7.24 -6.67 26.36
C ALA A 194 -5.77 -6.72 25.91
N GLN A 195 -4.86 -7.24 26.74
CA GLN A 195 -3.45 -7.45 26.41
C GLN A 195 -3.28 -8.32 25.16
N ASN A 196 -3.90 -9.50 25.14
CA ASN A 196 -3.80 -10.42 24.00
C ASN A 196 -4.35 -9.78 22.71
N LYS A 197 -5.47 -9.05 22.81
CA LYS A 197 -6.08 -8.38 21.66
C LYS A 197 -5.19 -7.23 21.15
N LEU A 198 -4.65 -6.42 22.07
CA LEU A 198 -3.74 -5.32 21.75
C LEU A 198 -2.48 -5.84 21.04
N GLN A 199 -1.86 -6.88 21.59
CA GLN A 199 -0.67 -7.51 21.00
C GLN A 199 -0.96 -8.04 19.59
N ARG A 200 -2.06 -8.78 19.41
CA ARG A 200 -2.46 -9.29 18.09
C ARG A 200 -2.71 -8.16 17.09
N CYS A 201 -3.39 -7.09 17.49
CA CYS A 201 -3.63 -5.93 16.63
C CYS A 201 -2.33 -5.19 16.28
N LYS A 202 -1.40 -5.02 17.23
CA LYS A 202 -0.09 -4.41 16.99
C LYS A 202 0.75 -5.24 16.03
N GLN A 203 0.77 -6.57 16.20
CA GLN A 203 1.50 -7.46 15.30
C GLN A 203 0.96 -7.37 13.86
N LEU A 204 -0.37 -7.48 13.70
CA LEU A 204 -1.00 -7.33 12.39
C LEU A 204 -0.76 -5.96 11.76
N LEU A 205 -0.76 -4.89 12.57
CA LEU A 205 -0.44 -3.54 12.10
C LEU A 205 1.00 -3.46 11.59
N LEU A 206 1.97 -4.01 12.33
CA LEU A 206 3.37 -4.04 11.92
C LEU A 206 3.54 -4.79 10.59
N ASP A 207 2.91 -5.95 10.47
CA ASP A 207 2.99 -6.74 9.25
C ASP A 207 2.34 -6.03 8.05
N LEU A 208 1.22 -5.32 8.25
CA LEU A 208 0.59 -4.51 7.21
C LEU A 208 1.43 -3.29 6.82
N LYS A 209 2.08 -2.65 7.80
CA LYS A 209 2.96 -1.49 7.55
C LYS A 209 4.18 -1.87 6.71
N LYS A 210 4.74 -3.07 6.87
CA LYS A 210 5.87 -3.53 6.04
C LYS A 210 5.58 -3.38 4.54
N PHE A 211 4.35 -3.63 4.10
CA PHE A 211 3.96 -3.50 2.69
C PHE A 211 3.80 -2.05 2.22
N THR A 212 3.51 -1.12 3.13
CA THR A 212 3.33 0.28 2.76
C THR A 212 4.60 1.12 2.92
N THR A 213 5.55 0.66 3.74
CA THR A 213 6.86 1.29 3.95
C THR A 213 7.97 0.62 3.16
N SER A 214 7.71 -0.51 2.51
CA SER A 214 8.70 -1.15 1.64
C SER A 214 8.92 -0.33 0.38
N ASP A 215 10.16 -0.31 -0.10
CA ASP A 215 10.52 0.21 -1.43
C ASP A 215 9.98 -0.67 -2.57
N LEU A 216 9.33 -1.78 -2.23
CA LEU A 216 8.71 -2.70 -3.16
C LEU A 216 7.37 -2.16 -3.64
N ARG A 217 7.22 -2.14 -4.96
CA ARG A 217 5.94 -1.87 -5.60
C ARG A 217 5.18 -3.18 -5.81
N LEU A 218 3.99 -3.27 -5.23
CA LEU A 218 3.15 -4.45 -5.39
C LEU A 218 2.42 -4.40 -6.73
N VAL A 219 2.62 -5.45 -7.53
CA VAL A 219 1.93 -5.66 -8.81
C VAL A 219 0.97 -6.85 -8.70
N THR A 220 -0.11 -6.79 -9.48
CA THR A 220 -1.09 -7.90 -9.54
C THR A 220 -0.85 -8.72 -10.79
N VAL A 221 -0.69 -10.03 -10.64
CA VAL A 221 -0.58 -10.96 -11.78
C VAL A 221 -1.92 -11.00 -12.52
N LYS A 222 -1.92 -10.58 -13.79
CA LYS A 222 -3.13 -10.53 -14.63
C LYS A 222 -3.44 -11.86 -15.31
N SER A 223 -2.41 -12.60 -15.74
CA SER A 223 -2.55 -13.86 -16.44
C SER A 223 -1.29 -14.71 -16.29
N ILE A 224 -1.46 -16.02 -16.23
CA ILE A 224 -0.36 -16.99 -16.28
C ILE A 224 -0.60 -17.84 -17.53
N LYS A 225 0.44 -18.00 -18.36
CA LYS A 225 0.38 -18.83 -19.57
C LYS A 225 1.51 -19.85 -19.51
N LYS A 226 1.22 -21.09 -19.92
CA LYS A 226 2.23 -22.11 -20.17
C LYS A 226 2.59 -22.04 -21.66
N ILE A 227 3.87 -21.88 -21.96
CA ILE A 227 4.39 -21.80 -23.33
C ILE A 227 5.20 -23.08 -23.58
N PRO A 228 4.99 -23.78 -24.70
CA PRO A 228 5.79 -24.96 -25.03
C PRO A 228 7.23 -24.54 -25.31
N ASN A 229 8.19 -25.25 -24.69
CA ASN A 229 9.60 -25.04 -24.95
C ASN A 229 9.96 -25.70 -26.29
N LYS A 230 10.11 -24.91 -27.35
CA LYS A 230 10.41 -25.43 -28.68
C LYS A 230 11.91 -25.46 -28.98
N ASP A 231 12.64 -24.40 -28.59
CA ASP A 231 14.03 -24.19 -29.03
C ASP A 231 14.99 -23.70 -27.93
N ILE A 232 14.56 -23.66 -26.66
CA ILE A 232 15.40 -23.16 -25.55
C ILE A 232 15.97 -24.35 -24.77
N LYS A 233 17.28 -24.58 -24.88
CA LYS A 233 17.96 -25.69 -24.21
C LYS A 233 18.26 -25.42 -22.73
N TRP A 234 18.49 -24.16 -22.35
CA TRP A 234 18.95 -23.77 -21.03
C TRP A 234 18.17 -22.56 -20.50
N VAL A 235 17.95 -22.54 -19.18
CA VAL A 235 17.49 -21.36 -18.44
C VAL A 235 18.63 -20.94 -17.54
N TYR A 236 18.92 -19.64 -17.49
CA TYR A 236 19.93 -19.10 -16.60
C TYR A 236 19.31 -18.78 -15.25
N ASP A 237 20.04 -19.10 -14.18
CA ASP A 237 19.76 -18.68 -12.82
C ASP A 237 21.03 -18.04 -12.26
N VAL A 238 20.86 -16.99 -11.45
CA VAL A 238 21.97 -16.24 -10.86
C VAL A 238 21.82 -16.26 -9.35
N THR A 239 22.75 -16.94 -8.68
CA THR A 239 22.83 -16.91 -7.22
C THR A 239 23.54 -15.64 -6.78
N VAL A 240 22.81 -14.74 -6.13
CA VAL A 240 23.35 -13.48 -5.58
C VAL A 240 23.36 -13.55 -4.05
N GLU A 241 24.54 -13.57 -3.44
CA GLU A 241 24.66 -13.52 -1.97
C GLU A 241 24.51 -12.08 -1.45
N PRO A 242 23.89 -11.85 -0.28
CA PRO A 242 23.30 -12.85 0.65
C PRO A 242 21.79 -13.09 0.43
N ASN A 243 21.17 -12.39 -0.51
CA ASN A 243 19.70 -12.30 -0.60
C ASN A 243 19.07 -13.36 -1.52
N HIS A 244 19.90 -14.14 -2.24
CA HIS A 244 19.53 -15.16 -3.23
C HIS A 244 18.44 -14.71 -4.22
N THR A 245 18.39 -13.41 -4.51
CA THR A 245 17.38 -12.79 -5.36
C THR A 245 18.05 -11.73 -6.22
N PHE A 246 17.67 -11.68 -7.49
CA PHE A 246 18.10 -10.65 -8.42
C PHE A 246 16.87 -10.05 -9.12
N ILE A 247 17.01 -8.79 -9.54
CA ILE A 247 15.98 -8.10 -10.31
C ILE A 247 16.26 -8.40 -11.79
N SER A 248 15.29 -8.97 -12.47
CA SER A 248 15.32 -9.24 -13.92
C SER A 248 13.94 -8.98 -14.50
N GLU A 249 13.93 -8.50 -15.74
CA GLU A 249 12.70 -8.25 -16.52
C GLU A 249 12.48 -9.32 -17.60
#